data_AF-A0A976LBV2-F1
#
_entry.id   AF-A0A976LBV2-F1
#
_cell.length_a   1.000
_cell.length_b   1.000
_cell.length_c   1.000
_cell.angle_alpha   90.00
_cell.angle_beta   90.00
_cell.angle_gamma   90.00
#
_symmetry.space_group_name_H-M   'P 1'
#
loop_
_entity.id
_entity.type
_entity.pdbx_description
1 polymer ?
#
loop_
_entity_poly.entity_id
_entity_poly.type
_entity_poly.pdbx_seq_one_letter_code
_entity_poly.pdbx_strand_id
1 'polypeptide(L)'
;VEQGEIVLKPLDGMGGASIFRVAQQDPNLSVILETMTEFNQRFVMAQRYLPEIVDGDKRILIVNGVPVPYALARIPQPGESRGNLAAGARAEGRPLTERDREIAEAIGPELRRRGLIFVGLDVIGGSLTEINVTSPTGIQELDRQFDLNIAGDLLNAIEALLKERH
;
A
#
# COMPACT_ATOMS: atom_id res chain seq x y z
N VAL A 1 -2.69 27.71 0.87
CA VAL A 1 -2.03 26.40 1.07
C VAL A 1 -2.80 25.41 0.22
N GLU A 2 -2.17 24.87 -0.81
CA GLU A 2 -2.83 24.32 -2.01
C GLU A 2 -3.55 22.96 -1.80
N GLN A 3 -3.26 22.26 -0.70
CA GLN A 3 -3.62 20.84 -0.53
C GLN A 3 -4.83 20.57 0.39
N GLY A 4 -5.38 21.58 1.06
CA GLY A 4 -6.56 21.47 1.94
C GLY A 4 -6.30 20.64 3.21
N GLU A 5 -6.32 19.32 3.10
CA GLU A 5 -6.08 18.37 4.20
C GLU A 5 -4.90 17.45 3.89
N ILE A 6 -4.19 17.03 4.93
CA ILE A 6 -3.00 16.18 4.81
C ILE A 6 -3.09 14.96 5.71
N VAL A 7 -2.30 13.95 5.37
CA VAL A 7 -1.96 12.81 6.21
C VAL A 7 -0.48 12.91 6.58
N LEU A 8 -0.19 12.84 7.88
CA LEU A 8 1.15 12.72 8.41
C LEU A 8 1.40 11.27 8.82
N LYS A 9 2.54 10.70 8.42
CA LYS A 9 2.97 9.35 8.79
C LYS A 9 4.48 9.25 9.04
N PRO A 10 4.93 8.36 9.95
CA PRO A 10 6.34 8.04 10.11
C PRO A 10 6.89 7.30 8.87
N LEU A 11 8.22 7.24 8.73
CA LEU A 11 8.88 6.58 7.61
C LEU A 11 9.22 5.10 7.87
N ASP A 12 9.20 4.66 9.13
CA ASP A 12 9.62 3.35 9.62
C ASP A 12 8.47 2.51 10.20
N GLY A 13 7.24 3.05 10.20
CA GLY A 13 6.06 2.38 10.71
C GLY A 13 5.38 1.46 9.70
N MET A 14 4.57 0.53 10.21
CA MET A 14 3.69 -0.33 9.41
C MET A 14 2.32 -0.47 10.10
N GLY A 15 1.29 -0.88 9.36
CA GLY A 15 -0.02 -1.22 9.94
C GLY A 15 -0.85 -0.04 10.46
N GLY A 16 -0.51 1.20 10.06
CA GLY A 16 -1.28 2.38 10.44
C GLY A 16 -0.92 2.97 11.80
N ALA A 17 0.25 2.65 12.34
CA ALA A 17 0.79 3.28 13.54
C ALA A 17 1.11 4.77 13.28
N SER A 18 0.66 5.65 14.18
CA SER A 18 0.94 7.10 14.15
C SER A 18 0.57 7.79 12.83
N ILE A 19 -0.56 7.40 12.23
CA ILE A 19 -1.14 8.11 11.08
C ILE A 19 -2.10 9.19 11.60
N PHE A 20 -1.87 10.44 11.21
CA PHE A 20 -2.72 11.56 11.57
C PHE A 20 -3.30 12.22 10.31
N ARG A 21 -4.63 12.38 10.27
CA ARG A 21 -5.28 13.28 9.32
C ARG A 21 -5.33 14.67 9.95
N VAL A 22 -4.84 15.68 9.24
CA VAL A 22 -4.73 17.05 9.75
C VAL A 22 -5.41 18.00 8.76
N ALA A 23 -6.38 18.75 9.26
CA ALA A 23 -7.06 19.78 8.48
C ALA A 23 -6.22 21.06 8.39
N GLN A 24 -6.52 21.93 7.41
CA GLN A 24 -5.76 23.16 7.14
C GLN A 24 -5.53 24.07 8.36
N GLN A 25 -6.43 24.03 9.35
CA GLN A 25 -6.41 24.87 10.55
C GLN A 25 -6.53 24.02 11.82
N ASP A 26 -6.02 22.79 11.79
CA ASP A 26 -6.03 21.93 12.97
C ASP A 26 -5.22 22.56 14.12
N PRO A 27 -5.83 22.82 15.29
CA PRO A 27 -5.14 23.44 16.41
C PRO A 27 -4.01 22.57 16.96
N ASN A 28 -3.99 21.27 16.64
CA ASN A 28 -3.00 20.32 17.13
C ASN A 28 -1.82 20.12 16.17
N LEU A 29 -1.75 20.84 15.04
CA LEU A 29 -0.68 20.65 14.06
C LEU A 29 0.72 20.70 14.70
N SER A 30 0.99 21.69 15.55
CA SER A 30 2.29 21.86 16.20
C SER A 30 2.65 20.66 17.09
N VAL A 31 1.74 20.23 17.97
CA VAL A 31 2.01 19.11 18.88
C VAL A 31 2.10 17.77 18.15
N ILE A 32 1.34 17.57 17.06
CA ILE A 32 1.47 16.39 16.20
C ILE A 32 2.86 16.35 15.59
N LEU A 33 3.32 17.47 15.00
CA LEU A 33 4.66 17.54 14.40
C LEU A 33 5.75 17.34 15.45
N GLU A 34 5.68 18.00 16.61
CA GLU A 34 6.63 17.82 17.70
C GLU A 34 6.71 16.36 18.17
N THR A 35 5.56 15.71 18.31
CA THR A 35 5.48 14.30 18.73
C THR A 35 6.06 13.37 17.68
N MET A 36 5.63 13.50 16.42
CA MET A 36 6.04 12.59 15.34
C MET A 36 7.49 12.78 14.92
N THR A 37 8.01 14.00 14.99
CA THR A 37 9.40 14.31 14.66
C THR A 37 10.34 14.11 15.84
N GLU A 38 9.84 13.71 17.02
CA GLU A 38 10.60 13.71 18.27
C GLU A 38 11.36 15.04 18.47
N PHE A 39 10.65 16.17 18.37
CA PHE A 39 11.22 17.51 18.39
C PHE A 39 12.36 17.72 17.36
N ASN A 40 12.07 17.44 16.09
CA ASN A 40 12.98 17.56 14.94
C ASN A 40 14.16 16.56 14.89
N GLN A 41 14.09 15.46 15.64
CA GLN A 41 15.09 14.39 15.62
C GLN A 41 14.78 13.29 14.59
N ARG A 42 13.55 13.26 14.06
CA ARG A 42 13.10 12.30 13.05
C ARG A 42 12.37 12.97 11.90
N PHE A 43 12.48 12.34 10.73
CA PHE A 43 11.71 12.74 9.55
C PHE A 43 10.29 12.17 9.59
N VAL A 44 9.36 12.93 9.02
CA VAL A 44 7.97 12.54 8.82
C VAL A 44 7.58 12.77 7.36
N MET A 45 6.63 12.00 6.86
CA MET A 45 6.05 12.19 5.54
C MET A 45 4.70 12.90 5.65
N ALA A 46 4.53 13.96 4.88
CA ALA A 46 3.24 14.61 4.66
C ALA A 46 2.74 14.30 3.25
N GLN A 47 1.52 13.79 3.13
CA GLN A 47 0.84 13.52 1.86
C GLN A 47 -0.52 14.21 1.86
N ARG A 48 -1.05 14.57 0.68
CA ARG A 48 -2.44 15.05 0.57
C ARG A 48 -3.39 13.95 1.06
N TYR A 49 -4.42 14.31 1.82
CA TYR A 49 -5.50 13.38 2.18
C TYR A 49 -6.28 12.98 0.93
N LEU A 50 -6.55 11.68 0.79
CA LEU A 50 -7.28 11.10 -0.33
C LEU A 50 -8.65 10.63 0.16
N PRO A 51 -9.75 11.35 -0.14
CA PRO A 51 -11.09 11.00 0.36
C PRO A 51 -11.56 9.62 -0.13
N GLU A 52 -11.01 9.13 -1.24
CA GLU A 52 -11.29 7.81 -1.82
C GLU A 52 -10.88 6.64 -0.90
N ILE A 53 -10.19 6.90 0.22
CA ILE A 53 -9.91 5.88 1.25
C ILE A 53 -11.19 5.21 1.79
N VAL A 54 -12.34 5.87 1.69
CA VAL A 54 -13.64 5.28 2.05
C VAL A 54 -13.99 4.05 1.18
N ASP A 55 -13.47 4.00 -0.05
CA ASP A 55 -13.65 2.86 -0.96
C ASP A 55 -12.59 1.76 -0.76
N GLY A 56 -11.63 2.01 0.14
CA GLY A 56 -10.60 1.10 0.57
C GLY A 56 -9.21 1.43 0.03
N ASP A 57 -8.20 1.08 0.83
CA ASP A 57 -6.80 1.08 0.43
C ASP A 57 -6.49 -0.24 -0.29
N LYS A 58 -6.26 -0.18 -1.61
CA LYS A 58 -6.07 -1.34 -2.46
C LYS A 58 -4.62 -1.83 -2.39
N ARG A 59 -4.46 -3.08 -1.97
CA ARG A 59 -3.22 -3.85 -2.08
C ARG A 59 -3.16 -4.56 -3.43
N ILE A 60 -2.23 -4.15 -4.29
CA ILE A 60 -1.91 -4.82 -5.57
C ILE A 60 -0.64 -5.64 -5.36
N LEU A 61 -0.72 -6.95 -5.54
CA LEU A 61 0.45 -7.82 -5.44
C LEU A 61 1.16 -7.88 -6.80
N ILE A 62 2.48 -7.79 -6.76
CA ILE A 62 3.38 -7.87 -7.91
C ILE A 62 4.29 -9.07 -7.71
N VAL A 63 4.32 -9.97 -8.70
CA VAL A 63 5.20 -11.14 -8.75
C VAL A 63 6.17 -10.95 -9.92
N ASN A 64 7.45 -10.80 -9.60
CA ASN A 64 8.55 -10.62 -10.55
C ASN A 64 8.29 -9.51 -11.60
N GLY A 65 7.73 -8.40 -11.14
CA GLY A 65 7.37 -7.25 -11.98
C GLY A 65 6.02 -7.36 -12.70
N VAL A 66 5.27 -8.46 -12.54
CA VAL A 66 3.95 -8.65 -13.14
C VAL A 66 2.85 -8.53 -12.08
N PRO A 67 1.81 -7.70 -12.30
CA PRO A 67 0.70 -7.61 -11.35
C PRO A 67 -0.20 -8.84 -11.36
N VAL A 68 -0.60 -9.27 -10.16
CA VAL A 68 -1.76 -10.17 -9.98
C VAL A 68 -3.02 -9.46 -10.50
N PRO A 69 -3.93 -10.12 -11.23
CA PRO A 69 -5.06 -9.47 -11.91
C PRO A 69 -6.14 -8.89 -10.99
N TYR A 70 -5.99 -9.05 -9.67
CA TYR A 70 -6.90 -8.56 -8.65
C TYR A 70 -6.13 -7.79 -7.56
N ALA A 71 -6.78 -6.78 -6.99
CA ALA A 71 -6.35 -6.08 -5.80
C ALA A 71 -7.21 -6.47 -4.60
N LEU A 72 -6.64 -6.41 -3.40
CA LEU A 72 -7.38 -6.52 -2.16
C LEU A 72 -7.69 -5.11 -1.64
N ALA A 73 -8.93 -4.65 -1.80
CA ALA A 73 -9.40 -3.41 -1.18
C ALA A 73 -9.57 -3.65 0.32
N ARG A 74 -8.89 -2.84 1.13
CA ARG A 74 -8.98 -2.92 2.59
C ARG A 74 -9.76 -1.70 3.09
N ILE A 75 -11.03 -1.94 3.41
CA ILE A 75 -12.03 -0.88 3.64
C ILE A 75 -12.09 -0.57 5.15
N PRO A 76 -11.84 0.68 5.57
CA PRO A 76 -11.93 1.07 6.98
C PRO A 76 -13.33 0.79 7.57
N GLN A 77 -13.39 0.54 8.88
CA GLN A 77 -14.66 0.47 9.59
C GLN A 77 -15.27 1.88 9.76
N PRO A 78 -16.60 2.02 9.92
CA PRO A 78 -17.22 3.30 10.24
C PRO A 78 -16.59 3.93 11.49
N GLY A 79 -16.10 5.17 11.35
CA GLY A 79 -15.43 5.91 12.43
C GLY A 79 -13.93 5.62 12.59
N GLU A 80 -13.35 4.71 11.80
CA GLU A 80 -11.91 4.47 11.73
C GLU A 80 -11.34 5.05 10.44
N SER A 81 -10.18 5.71 10.53
CA SER A 81 -9.53 6.35 9.38
C SER A 81 -8.54 5.43 8.65
N ARG A 82 -8.18 4.31 9.27
CA ARG A 82 -7.15 3.38 8.79
C ARG A 82 -7.77 2.22 8.01
N GLY A 83 -7.24 1.97 6.81
CA GLY A 83 -7.65 0.87 5.94
C GLY A 83 -6.95 -0.47 6.24
N ASN A 84 -6.02 -0.56 7.20
CA ASN A 84 -5.25 -1.79 7.39
C ASN A 84 -6.09 -2.94 8.01
N LEU A 85 -5.90 -4.17 7.51
CA LEU A 85 -6.57 -5.37 8.05
C LEU A 85 -6.28 -5.59 9.55
N ALA A 86 -5.08 -5.25 10.00
CA ALA A 86 -4.70 -5.33 11.41
C ALA A 86 -5.55 -4.42 12.32
N ALA A 87 -6.14 -3.36 11.76
CA ALA A 87 -7.05 -2.45 12.46
C ALA A 87 -8.54 -2.85 12.30
N GLY A 88 -8.84 -4.03 11.74
CA GLY A 88 -10.21 -4.53 11.58
C GLY A 88 -10.90 -4.13 10.27
N ALA A 89 -10.14 -3.62 9.29
CA ALA A 89 -10.68 -3.30 7.96
C ALA A 89 -11.25 -4.54 7.26
N ARG A 90 -12.31 -4.35 6.47
CA ARG A 90 -12.90 -5.43 5.65
C ARG A 90 -12.03 -5.68 4.43
N ALA A 91 -11.67 -6.94 4.19
CA ALA A 91 -10.96 -7.36 2.99
C ALA A 91 -11.95 -7.68 1.86
N GLU A 92 -11.80 -7.03 0.71
CA GLU A 92 -12.65 -7.25 -0.46
C GLU A 92 -11.79 -7.30 -1.73
N GLY A 93 -11.79 -8.45 -2.40
CA GLY A 93 -11.08 -8.65 -3.66
C GLY A 93 -11.79 -7.94 -4.81
N ARG A 94 -11.03 -7.26 -5.68
CA ARG A 94 -11.55 -6.55 -6.86
C ARG A 94 -10.64 -6.75 -8.07
N PRO A 95 -11.17 -6.86 -9.30
CA PRO A 95 -10.34 -6.81 -10.50
C PRO A 95 -9.53 -5.49 -10.54
N LEU A 96 -8.30 -5.55 -11.06
CA LEU A 96 -7.53 -4.32 -11.28
C LEU A 96 -8.25 -3.41 -12.28
N THR A 97 -8.45 -2.15 -11.89
CA THR A 97 -8.90 -1.10 -12.80
C THR A 97 -7.80 -0.78 -13.82
N GLU A 98 -8.15 -0.06 -14.89
CA GLU A 98 -7.17 0.43 -15.88
C GLU A 98 -6.05 1.23 -15.18
N ARG A 99 -6.42 2.14 -14.28
CA ARG A 99 -5.46 2.95 -13.53
C ARG A 99 -4.55 2.11 -12.62
N ASP A 100 -5.07 1.05 -12.02
CA ASP A 100 -4.25 0.14 -11.19
C ASP A 100 -3.20 -0.58 -12.04
N ARG A 101 -3.58 -1.04 -13.24
CA ARG A 101 -2.69 -1.71 -14.18
C ARG A 101 -1.61 -0.75 -14.66
N GLU A 102 -1.97 0.47 -15.05
CA GLU A 102 -1.02 1.51 -15.45
C GLU A 102 0.06 1.74 -14.38
N ILE A 103 -0.34 1.89 -13.12
CA ILE A 103 0.61 2.09 -12.00
C ILE A 103 1.52 0.88 -11.84
N ALA A 104 0.94 -0.33 -11.81
CA ALA A 104 1.69 -1.56 -11.60
C ALA A 104 2.68 -1.84 -12.75
N GLU A 105 2.25 -1.65 -13.99
CA GLU A 105 3.07 -1.86 -15.19
C GLU A 105 4.18 -0.81 -15.34
N ALA A 106 3.94 0.43 -14.92
CA ALA A 106 4.99 1.45 -14.89
C ALA A 106 6.11 1.12 -13.88
N ILE A 107 5.76 0.51 -12.75
CA ILE A 107 6.69 0.21 -11.64
C ILE A 107 7.36 -1.16 -11.80
N GLY A 108 6.66 -2.14 -12.37
CA GLY A 108 7.08 -3.53 -12.52
C GLY A 108 8.50 -3.73 -13.07
N PRO A 109 8.91 -3.04 -14.17
CA PRO A 109 10.26 -3.15 -14.71
C PRO A 109 11.36 -2.74 -13.73
N GLU A 110 11.12 -1.73 -12.90
CA GLU A 110 12.08 -1.28 -11.89
C GLU A 110 12.19 -2.26 -10.73
N LEU A 111 11.07 -2.83 -10.29
CA LEU A 111 11.06 -3.86 -9.24
C LEU A 111 11.88 -5.07 -9.68
N ARG A 112 11.67 -5.54 -10.92
CA ARG A 112 12.44 -6.65 -11.50
C ARG A 112 13.92 -6.32 -11.60
N ARG A 113 14.28 -5.11 -12.06
CA ARG A 113 15.68 -4.65 -12.15
C ARG A 113 16.38 -4.68 -10.79
N ARG A 114 15.67 -4.37 -9.71
CA ARG A 114 16.18 -4.37 -8.33
C ARG A 114 16.17 -5.74 -7.66
N GLY A 115 15.65 -6.79 -8.32
CA GLY A 115 15.50 -8.12 -7.73
C GLY A 115 14.39 -8.19 -6.67
N LEU A 116 13.42 -7.27 -6.70
CA LEU A 116 12.26 -7.29 -5.82
C LEU A 116 11.18 -8.22 -6.40
N ILE A 117 11.29 -9.51 -6.06
CA ILE A 117 10.48 -10.58 -6.66
C ILE A 117 9.02 -10.54 -6.16
N PHE A 118 8.77 -10.16 -4.91
CA PHE A 118 7.43 -10.10 -4.35
C PHE A 118 7.19 -8.77 -3.65
N VAL A 119 6.23 -7.99 -4.16
CA VAL A 119 5.98 -6.61 -3.73
C VAL A 119 4.48 -6.37 -3.61
N GLY A 120 4.07 -5.60 -2.60
CA GLY A 120 2.71 -5.07 -2.49
C GLY A 120 2.69 -3.57 -2.76
N LEU A 121 1.90 -3.12 -3.73
CA LEU A 121 1.63 -1.70 -3.94
C LEU A 121 0.35 -1.32 -3.20
N ASP A 122 0.37 -0.20 -2.48
CA ASP A 122 -0.81 0.36 -1.84
C ASP A 122 -1.29 1.55 -2.67
N VAL A 123 -2.57 1.52 -3.06
CA VAL A 123 -3.19 2.50 -3.98
C VAL A 123 -4.54 2.96 -3.43
N ILE A 124 -4.71 4.27 -3.32
CA ILE A 124 -5.96 4.92 -2.90
C ILE A 124 -6.38 5.88 -4.02
N GLY A 125 -7.64 5.80 -4.49
CA GLY A 125 -8.17 6.74 -5.49
C GLY A 125 -7.35 6.86 -6.78
N GLY A 126 -6.61 5.82 -7.17
CA GLY A 126 -5.71 5.85 -8.34
C GLY A 126 -4.37 6.55 -8.11
N SER A 127 -4.01 6.80 -6.85
CA SER A 127 -2.71 7.32 -6.42
C SER A 127 -1.93 6.24 -5.66
N LEU A 128 -0.67 5.99 -6.05
CA LEU A 128 0.23 5.12 -5.30
C LEU A 128 0.65 5.82 -3.99
N THR A 129 0.46 5.14 -2.86
CA THR A 129 0.77 5.71 -1.53
C THR A 129 1.96 5.04 -0.84
N GLU A 130 2.24 3.77 -1.14
CA GLU A 130 3.33 2.99 -0.56
C GLU A 130 3.75 1.79 -1.43
N ILE A 131 5.03 1.37 -1.30
CA ILE A 131 5.58 0.16 -1.93
C ILE A 131 6.14 -0.74 -0.83
N ASN A 132 5.46 -1.85 -0.56
CA ASN A 132 5.81 -2.83 0.47
C ASN A 132 6.69 -3.95 -0.10
N VAL A 133 7.96 -3.97 0.28
CA VAL A 133 8.98 -4.89 -0.29
C VAL A 133 9.50 -5.95 0.70
N THR A 134 9.08 -5.90 1.96
CA THR A 134 9.61 -6.77 3.03
C THR A 134 8.76 -8.02 3.24
N SER A 135 7.49 -7.84 3.62
CA SER A 135 6.54 -8.93 3.87
C SER A 135 5.12 -8.51 3.48
N PRO A 136 4.84 -8.30 2.18
CA PRO A 136 3.49 -7.94 1.74
C PRO A 136 2.53 -9.11 1.95
N THR A 137 1.37 -8.83 2.55
CA THR A 137 0.27 -9.77 2.80
C THR A 137 -0.86 -9.60 1.78
N GLY A 138 -1.84 -10.50 1.79
CA GLY A 138 -3.04 -10.45 0.93
C GLY A 138 -3.22 -11.65 -0.01
N ILE A 139 -2.26 -12.59 -0.04
CA ILE A 139 -2.33 -13.81 -0.87
C ILE A 139 -3.57 -14.63 -0.51
N GLN A 140 -3.72 -14.97 0.77
CA GLN A 140 -4.77 -15.90 1.21
C GLN A 140 -6.18 -15.38 0.91
N GLU A 141 -6.39 -14.08 1.10
CA GLU A 141 -7.67 -13.44 0.84
C GLU A 141 -8.01 -13.42 -0.65
N LEU A 142 -7.02 -13.16 -1.51
CA LEU A 142 -7.23 -13.14 -2.97
C LEU A 142 -7.37 -14.55 -3.54
N ASP A 143 -6.51 -15.49 -3.15
CA ASP A 143 -6.59 -16.89 -3.57
C ASP A 143 -7.97 -17.48 -3.23
N ARG A 144 -8.50 -17.22 -2.03
CA ARG A 144 -9.82 -17.71 -1.62
C ARG A 144 -10.98 -17.07 -2.39
N GLN A 145 -10.88 -15.80 -2.76
CA GLN A 145 -11.96 -15.06 -3.42
C GLN A 145 -12.03 -15.33 -4.93
N PHE A 146 -10.90 -15.66 -5.56
CA PHE A 146 -10.80 -15.78 -7.01
C PHE A 146 -10.23 -17.12 -7.49
N ASP A 147 -10.07 -18.10 -6.59
CA ASP A 147 -9.51 -19.43 -6.89
C ASP A 147 -8.14 -19.35 -7.59
N LEU A 148 -7.26 -18.52 -7.02
CA LEU A 148 -5.90 -18.27 -7.52
C LEU A 148 -4.86 -19.12 -6.78
N ASN A 149 -3.64 -19.12 -7.32
CA ASN A 149 -2.47 -19.71 -6.67
C ASN A 149 -1.27 -18.75 -6.76
N ILE A 150 -1.38 -17.59 -6.12
CA ILE A 150 -0.34 -16.54 -6.18
C ILE A 150 0.99 -17.06 -5.58
N ALA A 151 0.93 -17.92 -4.57
CA ALA A 151 2.12 -18.55 -4.01
C ALA A 151 2.84 -19.46 -5.04
N GLY A 152 2.08 -20.20 -5.84
CA GLY A 152 2.60 -20.99 -6.96
C GLY A 152 3.25 -20.11 -8.02
N ASP A 153 2.62 -19.00 -8.40
CA ASP A 153 3.18 -18.03 -9.36
C ASP A 153 4.52 -17.46 -8.85
N LEU A 154 4.60 -17.14 -7.56
CA LEU A 154 5.83 -16.69 -6.92
C LEU A 154 6.95 -17.74 -6.98
N LEU A 155 6.64 -19.00 -6.63
CA LEU A 155 7.62 -20.09 -6.68
C LEU A 155 8.08 -20.37 -8.13
N ASN A 156 7.16 -20.36 -9.10
CA ASN A 156 7.49 -20.48 -10.52
C ASN A 156 8.45 -19.37 -10.98
N ALA A 157 8.21 -18.12 -10.55
CA ALA A 157 9.09 -17.01 -10.86
C ALA A 157 10.48 -17.18 -10.24
N ILE A 158 10.57 -17.65 -8.99
CA ILE A 158 11.84 -17.96 -8.32
C ILE A 158 12.60 -19.06 -9.08
N GLU A 159 11.93 -20.15 -9.46
CA GLU A 159 12.54 -21.23 -10.22
C GLU A 159 13.09 -20.76 -11.57
N ALA A 160 12.36 -19.92 -12.29
CA ALA A 160 12.82 -19.34 -13.55
C ALA A 160 14.08 -18.49 -13.36
N LEU A 161 14.10 -17.63 -12.34
CA LEU A 161 15.26 -16.80 -12.02
C LEU A 161 16.49 -17.63 -11.60
N LEU A 162 16.28 -18.77 -10.93
CA LEU A 162 17.39 -19.68 -10.61
C LEU A 162 17.96 -20.34 -11.86
N LYS A 163 17.11 -20.75 -12.81
CA LYS A 163 17.55 -21.34 -14.09
C LYS A 163 18.33 -20.34 -14.95
N GLU A 164 17.97 -19.06 -14.94
CA GLU A 164 18.68 -18.00 -15.69
C GLU A 164 20.09 -17.69 -15.12
N ARG A 165 20.38 -18.09 -13.88
CA ARG A 165 21.68 -17.87 -13.22
C ARG A 165 22.69 -19.00 -13.46
N HIS A 166 22.25 -20.13 -14.02
CA HIS A 166 23.07 -21.31 -14.34
C HIS A 166 23.35 -21.39 -15.83
#